data_AF-A0A0A9X1U7-F1
#
_entry.id   AF-A0A0A9X1U7-F1
#
_cell.length_a   1.000
_cell.length_b   1.000
_cell.length_c   1.000
_cell.angle_alpha   90.00
_cell.angle_beta   90.00
_cell.angle_gamma   90.00
#
_symmetry.space_group_name_H-M   'P 1'
#
loop_
_entity.id
_entity.type
_entity.pdbx_description
1 polymer ?
#
loop_
_entity_poly.entity_id
_entity_poly.type
_entity_poly.pdbx_seq_one_letter_code
_entity_poly.pdbx_strand_id
1 'polypeptide(L)'
;MTCIYDLGDSPLCYVKWYRGNFEFYRYTPSENPPHKLFPYPGIHVNIGLSNGTQVVLDGLGLGLSGKVTCEVTTDDAIPQSASLESTLVVHDLPESGPVMVLERTADAYSPGETLRANCSSPPSKPAPILFFIINGNPCGNEGLCERRVVPVSDTLTWSATFLTLHLKPSHFKKGNLNILCKAVINGIYEDQTSIDVKESPVYQVKIGSLRPSSATTLHSSWLCALALFFSSTVMR
;
A
#
# COMPACT_ATOMS: atom_id res chain seq x y z
N MET A 1 -22.59 -17.37 5.56
CA MET A 1 -22.89 -17.31 7.01
C MET A 1 -23.19 -18.73 7.47
N THR A 2 -22.83 -19.09 8.70
CA THR A 2 -22.93 -20.47 9.19
C THR A 2 -23.57 -20.49 10.57
N CYS A 3 -24.46 -21.45 10.80
CA CYS A 3 -25.14 -21.73 12.06
C CYS A 3 -24.92 -23.20 12.38
N ILE A 4 -24.16 -23.47 13.44
CA ILE A 4 -23.83 -24.82 13.90
C ILE A 4 -24.64 -25.08 15.16
N TYR A 5 -25.32 -26.22 15.19
CA TYR A 5 -26.21 -26.63 16.27
C TYR A 5 -26.06 -28.14 16.50
N ASP A 6 -26.39 -28.55 17.72
CA ASP A 6 -26.52 -29.94 18.14
C ASP A 6 -27.96 -30.12 18.66
N LEU A 7 -28.59 -31.24 18.32
CA LEU A 7 -29.99 -31.56 18.68
C LEU A 7 -30.08 -32.82 19.57
N GLY A 8 -28.94 -33.48 19.84
CA GLY A 8 -28.92 -34.81 20.42
C GLY A 8 -29.70 -35.80 19.55
N ASP A 9 -30.67 -36.50 20.16
CA ASP A 9 -31.56 -37.45 19.48
C ASP A 9 -32.77 -36.78 18.78
N SER A 10 -32.96 -35.47 18.93
CA SER A 10 -34.18 -34.78 18.48
C SER A 10 -34.14 -34.44 16.98
N PRO A 11 -35.20 -34.71 16.19
CA PRO A 11 -35.26 -34.34 14.78
C PRO A 11 -35.29 -32.83 14.56
N LEU A 12 -34.76 -32.37 13.42
CA LEU A 12 -34.81 -30.95 13.02
C LEU A 12 -36.15 -30.61 12.36
N CYS A 13 -36.94 -29.71 12.96
CA CYS A 13 -38.15 -29.17 12.34
C CYS A 13 -37.76 -28.14 11.26
N TYR A 14 -36.99 -27.12 11.64
CA TYR A 14 -36.48 -26.11 10.71
C TYR A 14 -35.28 -25.33 11.25
N VAL A 15 -34.56 -24.69 10.32
CA VAL A 15 -33.65 -23.57 10.62
C VAL A 15 -34.14 -22.33 9.87
N LYS A 16 -34.26 -21.19 10.56
CA LYS A 16 -34.63 -19.90 9.98
C LYS A 16 -33.51 -18.89 10.16
N TRP A 17 -33.44 -17.94 9.24
CA TRP A 17 -32.51 -16.81 9.29
C TRP A 17 -33.26 -15.49 9.19
N TYR A 18 -32.90 -14.58 10.08
CA TYR A 18 -33.64 -13.35 10.37
C TYR A 18 -32.74 -12.11 10.31
N ARG A 19 -33.28 -11.00 9.79
CA ARG A 19 -32.71 -9.65 9.85
C ARG A 19 -33.59 -8.80 10.76
N GLY A 20 -33.21 -8.71 12.04
CA GLY A 20 -34.13 -8.25 13.08
C GLY A 20 -35.31 -9.22 13.18
N ASN A 21 -36.54 -8.74 13.01
CA ASN A 21 -37.75 -9.57 13.03
C ASN A 21 -38.14 -10.13 11.65
N PHE A 22 -37.43 -9.77 10.58
CA PHE A 22 -37.76 -10.20 9.21
C PHE A 22 -37.03 -11.49 8.86
N GLU A 23 -37.78 -12.58 8.72
CA GLU A 23 -37.28 -13.83 8.15
C GLU A 23 -36.87 -13.59 6.69
N PHE A 24 -35.75 -14.16 6.24
CA PHE A 24 -35.32 -14.10 4.83
C PHE A 24 -35.01 -15.47 4.20
N TYR A 25 -34.68 -16.47 5.02
CA TYR A 25 -34.44 -17.85 4.58
C TYR A 25 -34.95 -18.84 5.62
N ARG A 26 -35.53 -19.95 5.14
CA ARG A 26 -35.83 -21.14 5.95
C ARG A 26 -35.36 -22.40 5.25
N TYR A 27 -34.80 -23.32 6.03
CA TYR A 27 -34.61 -24.72 5.68
C TYR A 27 -35.56 -25.59 6.50
N THR A 28 -36.34 -26.45 5.85
CA THR A 28 -37.27 -27.40 6.47
C THR A 28 -36.99 -28.80 5.90
N PRO A 29 -36.38 -29.75 6.65
CA PRO A 29 -35.94 -31.03 6.08
C PRO A 29 -37.07 -31.91 5.53
N SER A 30 -38.29 -31.74 6.04
CA SER A 30 -39.49 -32.49 5.68
C SER A 30 -40.25 -31.93 4.46
N GLU A 31 -39.82 -30.79 3.91
CA GLU A 31 -40.49 -30.15 2.77
C GLU A 31 -39.76 -30.39 1.45
N ASN A 32 -40.48 -30.33 0.33
CA ASN A 32 -39.90 -30.43 -1.01
C ASN A 32 -40.43 -29.29 -1.91
N PRO A 33 -39.59 -28.31 -2.30
CA PRO A 33 -38.18 -28.17 -1.93
C PRO A 33 -38.01 -27.84 -0.42
N PRO A 34 -36.89 -28.24 0.21
CA PRO A 34 -36.64 -28.01 1.63
C PRO A 34 -36.20 -26.57 1.94
N HIS A 35 -36.32 -25.64 0.99
CA HIS A 35 -35.87 -24.26 1.11
C HIS A 35 -37.03 -23.30 0.83
N LYS A 36 -37.19 -22.26 1.66
CA LYS A 36 -38.12 -21.15 1.42
C LYS A 36 -37.38 -19.82 1.55
N LEU A 37 -37.64 -18.93 0.59
CA LEU A 37 -37.14 -17.56 0.60
C LEU A 37 -38.25 -16.59 0.99
N PHE A 38 -37.88 -15.59 1.77
CA PHE A 38 -38.75 -14.47 2.14
C PHE A 38 -38.03 -13.18 1.71
N PRO A 39 -38.43 -12.54 0.58
CA PRO A 39 -37.64 -11.46 0.01
C PRO A 39 -37.46 -10.26 0.95
N TYR A 40 -36.19 -9.91 1.24
CA TYR A 40 -35.81 -8.72 2.01
C TYR A 40 -34.92 -7.82 1.13
N PRO A 41 -35.13 -6.49 1.10
CA PRO A 41 -34.38 -5.59 0.22
C PRO A 41 -32.85 -5.74 0.32
N GLY A 42 -32.22 -6.08 -0.81
CA GLY A 42 -30.77 -6.26 -0.92
C GLY A 42 -30.23 -7.64 -0.47
N ILE A 43 -31.03 -8.48 0.19
CA ILE A 43 -30.63 -9.84 0.58
C ILE A 43 -31.07 -10.82 -0.51
N HIS A 44 -30.11 -11.29 -1.31
CA HIS A 44 -30.32 -12.32 -2.31
C HIS A 44 -29.66 -13.63 -1.84
N VAL A 45 -30.47 -14.66 -1.57
CA VAL A 45 -29.96 -15.94 -1.07
C VAL A 45 -29.57 -16.87 -2.22
N ASN A 46 -28.33 -17.34 -2.23
CA ASN A 46 -27.89 -18.36 -3.16
C ASN A 46 -28.36 -19.75 -2.70
N ILE A 47 -29.52 -20.21 -3.18
CA ILE A 47 -30.10 -21.51 -2.79
C ILE A 47 -29.13 -22.65 -3.10
N GLY A 48 -28.45 -22.62 -4.24
CA GLY A 48 -27.52 -23.68 -4.67
C GLY A 48 -26.31 -23.88 -3.74
N LEU A 49 -26.03 -22.89 -2.88
CA LEU A 49 -24.96 -22.92 -1.88
C LEU A 49 -25.49 -22.84 -0.43
N SER A 50 -26.81 -22.87 -0.21
CA SER A 50 -27.44 -22.70 1.12
C SER A 50 -28.24 -23.92 1.57
N ASN A 51 -28.12 -24.29 2.84
CA ASN A 51 -28.74 -25.47 3.44
C ASN A 51 -29.10 -25.22 4.93
N GLY A 52 -29.39 -26.28 5.70
CA GLY A 52 -29.72 -26.16 7.12
C GLY A 52 -28.65 -25.49 7.99
N THR A 53 -27.36 -25.64 7.69
CA THR A 53 -26.26 -25.09 8.51
C THR A 53 -25.60 -23.86 7.91
N GLN A 54 -25.82 -23.53 6.63
CA GLN A 54 -25.21 -22.34 6.00
C GLN A 54 -26.16 -21.59 5.07
N VAL A 55 -26.03 -20.25 5.07
CA VAL A 55 -26.68 -19.37 4.09
C VAL A 55 -25.63 -18.51 3.41
N VAL A 56 -25.60 -18.57 2.07
CA VAL A 56 -24.75 -17.76 1.20
C VAL A 56 -25.60 -16.65 0.58
N LEU A 57 -25.08 -15.43 0.57
CA LEU A 57 -25.76 -14.24 0.09
C LEU A 57 -24.95 -13.58 -1.03
N ASP A 58 -25.61 -13.24 -2.14
CA ASP A 58 -25.00 -12.66 -3.33
C ASP A 58 -25.29 -11.15 -3.41
N GLY A 59 -24.32 -10.38 -3.91
CA GLY A 59 -24.50 -8.94 -4.22
C GLY A 59 -24.75 -8.04 -3.01
N LEU A 60 -24.15 -8.34 -1.85
CA LEU A 60 -24.35 -7.59 -0.62
C LEU A 60 -23.83 -6.14 -0.70
N GLY A 61 -24.72 -5.16 -0.54
CA GLY A 61 -24.34 -3.76 -0.32
C GLY A 61 -23.94 -3.47 1.13
N LEU A 62 -23.04 -2.51 1.34
CA LEU A 62 -22.47 -2.16 2.66
C LEU A 62 -23.50 -1.93 3.78
N GLY A 63 -24.67 -1.35 3.44
CA GLY A 63 -25.77 -1.09 4.38
C GLY A 63 -26.44 -2.34 4.98
N LEU A 64 -26.14 -3.54 4.48
CA LEU A 64 -26.62 -4.81 5.04
C LEU A 64 -25.78 -5.29 6.23
N SER A 65 -24.67 -4.59 6.55
CA SER A 65 -23.91 -4.80 7.79
C SER A 65 -24.81 -4.62 9.02
N GLY A 66 -24.57 -5.40 10.07
CA GLY A 66 -25.35 -5.42 11.32
C GLY A 66 -25.82 -6.82 11.71
N LYS A 67 -26.70 -6.88 12.70
CA LYS A 67 -27.20 -8.12 13.32
C LYS A 67 -27.97 -9.01 12.32
N VAL A 68 -27.74 -10.32 12.43
CA VAL A 68 -28.45 -11.42 11.75
C VAL A 68 -28.62 -12.54 12.77
N THR A 69 -29.81 -13.12 12.86
CA THR A 69 -30.14 -14.18 13.82
C THR A 69 -30.42 -15.49 13.10
N CYS A 70 -29.81 -16.58 13.57
CA CYS A 70 -30.22 -17.94 13.26
C CYS A 70 -31.18 -18.43 14.36
N GLU A 71 -32.28 -19.07 13.98
CA GLU A 71 -33.18 -19.81 14.87
C GLU A 71 -33.24 -21.28 14.41
N VAL A 72 -33.09 -22.21 15.36
CA VAL A 72 -33.15 -23.66 15.13
C VAL A 72 -34.24 -24.23 16.01
N THR A 73 -35.12 -25.07 15.45
CA THR A 73 -36.25 -25.67 16.18
C THR A 73 -36.32 -27.18 15.96
N THR A 74 -36.55 -27.94 17.03
CA THR A 74 -36.73 -29.40 17.00
C THR A 74 -38.17 -29.81 16.66
N ASP A 75 -38.34 -30.99 16.06
CA ASP A 75 -39.64 -31.58 15.67
C ASP A 75 -40.16 -32.55 16.74
N ASP A 76 -40.01 -32.17 18.01
CA ASP A 76 -40.48 -32.93 19.17
C ASP A 76 -41.98 -32.75 19.42
N ALA A 77 -42.57 -33.64 20.23
CA ALA A 77 -43.96 -33.49 20.69
C ALA A 77 -44.22 -32.19 21.49
N ILE A 78 -43.17 -31.56 22.01
CA ILE A 78 -43.16 -30.17 22.48
C ILE A 78 -41.96 -29.50 21.79
N PRO A 79 -42.15 -28.80 20.66
CA PRO A 79 -41.06 -28.21 19.88
C PRO A 79 -40.23 -27.23 20.72
N GLN A 80 -38.91 -27.40 20.72
CA GLN A 80 -37.98 -26.50 21.40
C GLN A 80 -37.27 -25.64 20.36
N SER A 81 -37.06 -24.35 20.66
CA SER A 81 -36.29 -23.46 19.78
C SER A 81 -35.15 -22.76 20.52
N ALA A 82 -34.04 -22.60 19.82
CA ALA A 82 -32.86 -21.85 20.26
C ALA A 82 -32.45 -20.88 19.17
N SER A 83 -31.97 -19.70 19.54
CA SER A 83 -31.51 -18.70 18.58
C SER A 83 -30.21 -18.03 18.99
N LEU A 84 -29.41 -17.66 17.99
CA LEU A 84 -28.13 -16.98 18.15
C LEU A 84 -28.02 -15.84 17.15
N GLU A 85 -27.69 -14.66 17.66
CA GLU A 85 -27.47 -13.46 16.87
C GLU A 85 -25.97 -13.23 16.66
N SER A 86 -25.58 -12.83 15.44
CA SER A 86 -24.21 -12.45 15.09
C SER A 86 -24.21 -11.21 14.19
N THR A 87 -23.10 -10.48 14.15
CA THR A 87 -22.97 -9.28 13.30
C THR A 87 -22.37 -9.66 11.95
N LEU A 88 -23.20 -9.61 10.90
CA LEU A 88 -22.71 -9.58 9.52
C LEU A 88 -21.97 -8.26 9.30
N VAL A 89 -20.74 -8.32 8.79
CA VAL A 89 -20.00 -7.14 8.33
C VAL A 89 -19.78 -7.31 6.84
N VAL A 90 -20.25 -6.35 6.05
CA VAL A 90 -19.99 -6.30 4.61
C VAL A 90 -18.76 -5.42 4.41
N HIS A 91 -17.82 -5.91 3.60
CA HIS A 91 -16.62 -5.19 3.23
C HIS A 91 -16.67 -4.83 1.74
N ASP A 92 -16.13 -3.67 1.42
CA ASP A 92 -15.88 -3.23 0.06
C ASP A 92 -14.37 -3.09 -0.10
N LEU A 93 -13.78 -3.77 -1.08
CA LEU A 93 -12.33 -3.90 -1.24
C LEU A 93 -11.81 -2.91 -2.29
N PRO A 94 -10.54 -2.48 -2.23
CA PRO A 94 -9.97 -1.64 -3.27
C PRO A 94 -10.12 -2.28 -4.65
N GLU A 95 -10.58 -1.50 -5.64
CA GLU A 95 -10.75 -1.96 -7.04
C GLU A 95 -9.42 -2.38 -7.71
N SER A 96 -8.29 -1.95 -7.15
CA SER A 96 -6.94 -2.26 -7.60
C SER A 96 -5.91 -2.05 -6.48
N GLY A 97 -4.70 -2.57 -6.69
CA GLY A 97 -3.58 -2.46 -5.77
C GLY A 97 -3.13 -1.04 -5.46
N PRO A 98 -2.27 -0.85 -4.43
CA PRO A 98 -1.71 0.44 -4.09
C PRO A 98 -0.88 1.02 -5.24
N VAL A 99 -1.01 2.33 -5.47
CA VAL A 99 -0.25 3.08 -6.47
C VAL A 99 0.80 3.93 -5.77
N MET A 100 2.08 3.78 -6.15
CA MET A 100 3.20 4.58 -5.65
C MET A 100 3.63 5.63 -6.69
N VAL A 101 3.83 6.86 -6.23
CA VAL A 101 4.30 8.01 -7.03
C VAL A 101 5.46 8.67 -6.31
N LEU A 102 6.58 8.89 -7.01
CA LEU A 102 7.72 9.66 -6.53
C LEU A 102 7.62 11.14 -6.95
N GLU A 103 8.25 12.04 -6.19
CA GLU A 103 8.34 13.48 -6.50
C GLU A 103 9.21 13.76 -7.75
N ARG A 104 10.16 12.86 -8.07
CA ARG A 104 11.05 12.90 -9.24
C ARG A 104 11.18 11.50 -9.85
N THR A 105 11.78 11.37 -11.03
CA THR A 105 12.03 10.06 -11.66
C THR A 105 12.98 9.20 -10.81
N ALA A 106 12.82 7.87 -10.89
CA ALA A 106 13.52 6.91 -10.02
C ALA A 106 15.05 6.84 -10.26
N ASP A 107 15.59 7.52 -11.27
CA ASP A 107 17.00 7.64 -11.63
C ASP A 107 17.62 9.01 -11.28
N ALA A 108 16.81 9.96 -10.78
CA ALA A 108 17.23 11.33 -10.50
C ALA A 108 17.74 11.55 -9.07
N TYR A 109 17.89 10.49 -8.26
CA TYR A 109 18.15 10.58 -6.82
C TYR A 109 19.60 10.24 -6.42
N SER A 110 20.21 11.06 -5.58
CA SER A 110 21.59 10.92 -5.07
C SER A 110 21.65 10.91 -3.53
N PRO A 111 22.70 10.32 -2.91
CA PRO A 111 22.95 10.50 -1.48
C PRO A 111 23.07 11.99 -1.09
N GLY A 112 22.49 12.35 0.05
CA GLY A 112 22.39 13.73 0.54
C GLY A 112 21.08 14.44 0.14
N GLU A 113 20.37 13.97 -0.89
CA GLU A 113 19.05 14.50 -1.24
C GLU A 113 17.95 13.96 -0.31
N THR A 114 16.74 14.50 -0.44
CA THR A 114 15.54 13.98 0.23
C THR A 114 14.62 13.37 -0.82
N LEU A 115 14.29 12.09 -0.66
CA LEU A 115 13.28 11.42 -1.46
C LEU A 115 11.91 11.60 -0.83
N ARG A 116 10.92 11.92 -1.65
CA ARG A 116 9.50 11.96 -1.29
C ARG A 116 8.70 11.03 -2.17
N ALA A 117 7.81 10.27 -1.55
CA ALA A 117 6.88 9.38 -2.23
C ALA A 117 5.49 9.46 -1.60
N ASN A 118 4.46 9.36 -2.43
CA ASN A 118 3.10 9.05 -2.00
C ASN A 118 2.79 7.61 -2.41
N CYS A 119 2.27 6.81 -1.49
CA CYS A 119 1.59 5.56 -1.81
C CYS A 119 0.10 5.69 -1.44
N SER A 120 -0.79 5.45 -2.39
CA SER A 120 -2.24 5.63 -2.24
C SER A 120 -3.00 4.36 -2.61
N SER A 121 -4.11 4.08 -1.92
CA SER A 121 -5.04 2.98 -2.23
C SER A 121 -6.37 3.54 -2.73
N PRO A 122 -7.04 2.88 -3.69
CA PRO A 122 -8.43 3.20 -4.03
C PRO A 122 -9.39 3.19 -2.82
N PRO A 123 -10.52 3.92 -2.89
CA PRO A 123 -11.50 3.97 -1.80
C PRO A 123 -12.08 2.59 -1.49
N SER A 124 -12.31 2.30 -0.21
CA SER A 124 -12.80 0.99 0.25
C SER A 124 -13.39 1.07 1.67
N LYS A 125 -13.91 -0.05 2.20
CA LYS A 125 -14.52 -0.15 3.53
C LYS A 125 -14.15 -1.46 4.24
N PRO A 126 -13.27 -1.43 5.26
CA PRO A 126 -12.52 -0.26 5.77
C PRO A 126 -11.43 0.22 4.81
N ALA A 127 -10.91 1.42 5.05
CA ALA A 127 -9.72 1.90 4.36
C ALA A 127 -8.49 1.00 4.70
N PRO A 128 -7.61 0.66 3.75
CA PRO A 128 -6.47 -0.21 4.02
C PRO A 128 -5.40 0.51 4.81
N ILE A 129 -4.69 -0.26 5.63
CA ILE A 129 -3.47 0.18 6.31
C ILE A 129 -2.35 0.09 5.28
N LEU A 130 -1.84 1.26 4.89
CA LEU A 130 -0.69 1.40 3.99
C LEU A 130 0.60 1.61 4.79
N PHE A 131 1.67 0.95 4.37
CA PHE A 131 3.00 1.10 4.96
C PHE A 131 4.11 0.93 3.91
N PHE A 132 5.15 1.76 4.03
CA PHE A 132 6.37 1.62 3.25
C PHE A 132 7.33 0.61 3.90
N ILE A 133 8.07 -0.11 3.05
CA ILE A 133 9.19 -0.97 3.40
C ILE A 133 10.38 -0.52 2.55
N ILE A 134 11.49 -0.20 3.21
CA ILE A 134 12.69 0.42 2.65
C ILE A 134 13.83 -0.61 2.74
N ASN A 135 14.28 -1.12 1.58
CA ASN A 135 15.31 -2.14 1.47
C ASN A 135 15.08 -3.40 2.35
N GLY A 136 13.81 -3.77 2.56
CA GLY A 136 13.36 -4.88 3.39
C GLY A 136 12.96 -4.54 4.83
N ASN A 137 13.21 -3.32 5.31
CA ASN A 137 12.84 -2.89 6.67
C ASN A 137 11.57 -2.03 6.65
N PRO A 138 10.58 -2.24 7.54
CA PRO A 138 9.41 -1.36 7.59
C PRO A 138 9.80 0.08 7.97
N CYS A 139 9.04 1.05 7.47
CA CYS A 139 9.22 2.46 7.83
C CYS A 139 8.97 2.66 9.34
N GLY A 140 9.94 3.25 10.04
CA GLY A 140 9.88 3.46 11.49
C GLY A 140 8.96 4.62 11.90
N ASN A 141 8.55 4.62 13.16
CA ASN A 141 7.66 5.63 13.76
C ASN A 141 8.28 7.04 13.91
N GLU A 142 9.50 7.27 13.43
CA GLU A 142 10.26 8.53 13.57
C GLU A 142 9.78 9.65 12.62
N GLY A 143 8.47 9.74 12.34
CA GLY A 143 7.87 10.74 11.45
C GLY A 143 8.21 10.59 9.96
N LEU A 144 9.00 9.58 9.57
CA LEU A 144 9.39 9.30 8.18
C LEU A 144 8.20 8.96 7.27
N CYS A 145 7.14 8.38 7.85
CA CYS A 145 5.91 8.02 7.14
C CYS A 145 4.67 8.62 7.80
N GLU A 146 4.03 9.59 7.16
CA GLU A 146 2.70 10.10 7.55
C GLU A 146 1.63 9.18 6.94
N ARG A 147 0.60 8.76 7.69
CA ARG A 147 -0.57 8.05 7.13
C ARG A 147 -1.79 8.95 7.15
N ARG A 148 -2.44 9.10 6.00
CA ARG A 148 -3.64 9.91 5.78
C ARG A 148 -4.81 9.03 5.36
N VAL A 149 -5.99 9.38 5.85
CA VAL A 149 -7.26 8.67 5.57
C VAL A 149 -8.30 9.75 5.27
N VAL A 150 -9.00 9.64 4.15
CA VAL A 150 -9.90 10.67 3.63
C VAL A 150 -11.25 10.03 3.26
N PRO A 151 -12.38 10.44 3.87
CA PRO A 151 -13.70 10.03 3.41
C PRO A 151 -13.93 10.51 1.98
N VAL A 152 -14.40 9.61 1.11
CA VAL A 152 -14.82 9.93 -0.27
C VAL A 152 -16.34 9.95 -0.38
N SER A 153 -17.01 9.16 0.46
CA SER A 153 -18.44 9.20 0.73
C SER A 153 -18.69 8.86 2.21
N ASP A 154 -19.96 8.83 2.64
CA ASP A 154 -20.35 8.36 3.98
C ASP A 154 -19.91 6.90 4.24
N THR A 155 -19.75 6.11 3.19
CA THR A 155 -19.40 4.69 3.25
C THR A 155 -17.94 4.42 2.92
N LEU A 156 -17.40 5.00 1.84
CA LEU A 156 -16.08 4.67 1.30
C LEU A 156 -15.00 5.65 1.74
N THR A 157 -13.81 5.12 1.95
CA THR A 157 -12.69 5.88 2.51
C THR A 157 -11.41 5.53 1.77
N TRP A 158 -10.74 6.56 1.24
CA TRP A 158 -9.44 6.48 0.58
C TRP A 158 -8.33 6.56 1.63
N SER A 159 -7.18 5.93 1.38
CA SER A 159 -6.01 6.07 2.23
C SER A 159 -4.73 6.31 1.42
N ALA A 160 -3.79 6.99 2.06
CA ALA A 160 -2.45 7.16 1.58
C ALA A 160 -1.44 7.10 2.72
N THR A 161 -0.18 6.85 2.37
CA THR A 161 0.96 7.14 3.24
C THR A 161 2.03 7.89 2.44
N PHE A 162 2.64 8.88 3.08
CA PHE A 162 3.65 9.77 2.50
C PHE A 162 4.99 9.50 3.16
N LEU A 163 6.00 9.11 2.36
CA LEU A 163 7.38 8.94 2.79
C LEU A 163 8.15 10.24 2.59
N THR A 164 8.93 10.65 3.60
CA THR A 164 10.03 11.62 3.44
C THR A 164 11.31 10.98 3.97
N LEU A 165 12.26 10.67 3.09
CA LEU A 165 13.48 9.92 3.39
C LEU A 165 14.72 10.73 3.00
N HIS A 166 15.52 11.16 3.98
CA HIS A 166 16.85 11.69 3.73
C HIS A 166 17.78 10.55 3.26
N LEU A 167 18.34 10.68 2.05
CA LEU A 167 19.11 9.63 1.40
C LEU A 167 20.54 9.57 1.95
N LYS A 168 20.92 8.41 2.49
CA LYS A 168 22.29 8.11 2.95
C LYS A 168 22.93 7.12 1.96
N PRO A 169 24.27 7.08 1.80
CA PRO A 169 24.92 6.08 0.95
C PRO A 169 24.56 4.63 1.33
N SER A 170 24.31 4.36 2.62
CA SER A 170 23.84 3.07 3.13
C SER A 170 22.44 2.65 2.65
N HIS A 171 21.67 3.56 2.04
CA HIS A 171 20.38 3.24 1.41
C HIS A 171 20.54 2.67 -0.01
N PHE A 172 21.67 2.88 -0.68
CA PHE A 172 21.92 2.38 -2.04
C PHE A 172 22.70 1.07 -2.02
N LYS A 173 21.99 -0.05 -1.82
CA LYS A 173 22.56 -1.40 -1.85
C LYS A 173 22.96 -1.75 -3.29
N LYS A 174 24.26 -1.68 -3.59
CA LYS A 174 24.83 -1.86 -4.95
C LYS A 174 24.30 -0.83 -5.97
N GLY A 175 24.09 0.42 -5.54
CA GLY A 175 23.54 1.50 -6.38
C GLY A 175 22.02 1.51 -6.51
N ASN A 176 21.30 0.56 -5.89
CA ASN A 176 19.84 0.50 -5.88
C ASN A 176 19.27 0.70 -4.47
N LEU A 177 18.18 1.46 -4.37
CA LEU A 177 17.34 1.62 -3.20
C LEU A 177 15.95 1.06 -3.54
N ASN A 178 15.59 -0.07 -2.94
CA ASN A 178 14.27 -0.67 -3.12
C ASN A 178 13.27 -0.01 -2.15
N ILE A 179 12.17 0.52 -2.70
CA ILE A 179 11.03 1.04 -1.93
C ILE A 179 9.80 0.23 -2.32
N LEU A 180 9.19 -0.43 -1.34
CA LEU A 180 7.94 -1.16 -1.49
C LEU A 180 6.86 -0.48 -0.64
N CYS A 181 5.62 -0.42 -1.14
CA CYS A 181 4.45 -0.06 -0.35
C CYS A 181 3.46 -1.22 -0.38
N LYS A 182 2.93 -1.57 0.80
CA LYS A 182 1.98 -2.65 0.98
C LYS A 182 0.70 -2.11 1.60
N ALA A 183 -0.44 -2.58 1.08
CA ALA A 183 -1.80 -2.28 1.52
C ALA A 183 -2.40 -3.52 2.17
N VAL A 184 -2.98 -3.39 3.36
CA VAL A 184 -3.61 -4.49 4.08
C VAL A 184 -4.98 -4.09 4.64
N ILE A 185 -5.98 -4.95 4.44
CA ILE A 185 -7.15 -5.03 5.31
C ILE A 185 -7.12 -6.39 6.01
N ASN A 186 -6.98 -6.36 7.34
CA ASN A 186 -6.69 -7.53 8.16
C ASN A 186 -7.58 -8.74 7.84
N GLY A 187 -6.96 -9.82 7.34
CA GLY A 187 -7.63 -11.11 7.09
C GLY A 187 -8.44 -11.21 5.80
N ILE A 188 -8.58 -10.14 4.99
CA ILE A 188 -9.41 -10.16 3.78
C ILE A 188 -8.76 -9.56 2.52
N TYR A 189 -7.73 -8.72 2.64
CA TYR A 189 -7.06 -8.11 1.50
C TYR A 189 -5.60 -7.80 1.81
N GLU A 190 -4.71 -8.13 0.86
CA GLU A 190 -3.30 -7.79 0.87
C GLU A 190 -2.81 -7.61 -0.57
N ASP A 191 -2.22 -6.45 -0.88
CA ASP A 191 -1.57 -6.18 -2.17
C ASP A 191 -0.41 -5.17 -1.99
N GLN A 192 0.51 -5.08 -2.96
CA GLN A 192 1.73 -4.29 -2.85
C GLN A 192 2.29 -3.81 -4.20
N THR A 193 3.01 -2.70 -4.17
CA THR A 193 3.73 -2.13 -5.31
C THR A 193 5.15 -1.75 -4.91
N SER A 194 6.10 -1.75 -5.85
CA SER A 194 7.51 -1.44 -5.57
C SER A 194 8.18 -0.66 -6.69
N ILE A 195 9.11 0.22 -6.30
CA ILE A 195 9.95 1.02 -7.18
C ILE A 195 11.41 0.84 -6.74
N ASP A 196 12.27 0.44 -7.67
CA ASP A 196 13.72 0.46 -7.49
C ASP A 196 14.28 1.81 -7.93
N VAL A 197 14.73 2.61 -6.95
CA VAL A 197 15.41 3.88 -7.15
C VAL A 197 16.88 3.61 -7.44
N LYS A 198 17.39 4.11 -8.56
CA LYS A 198 18.80 3.99 -8.96
C LYS A 198 19.56 5.24 -8.53
N GLU A 199 20.75 5.03 -7.99
CA GLU A 199 21.68 6.10 -7.66
C GLU A 199 22.09 6.86 -8.92
N SER A 200 21.85 8.17 -8.94
CA SER A 200 22.10 9.00 -10.12
C SER A 200 23.62 9.09 -10.41
N PRO A 201 24.06 8.98 -11.67
CA PRO A 201 25.49 8.96 -11.99
C PRO A 201 26.16 10.31 -11.70
N VAL A 202 27.19 10.28 -10.84
CA VAL A 202 27.96 11.48 -10.50
C VAL A 202 28.79 11.94 -11.69
N TYR A 203 28.24 12.89 -12.47
CA TYR A 203 28.94 13.55 -13.57
C TYR A 203 30.11 14.41 -13.07
N GLN A 204 31.31 13.82 -13.00
CA GLN A 204 32.53 14.56 -12.72
C GLN A 204 32.84 15.55 -13.87
N VAL A 205 32.62 16.84 -13.61
CA VAL A 205 33.05 17.93 -14.49
C VAL A 205 34.58 17.97 -14.52
N LYS A 206 35.18 17.36 -15.54
CA LYS A 206 36.62 17.44 -15.80
C LYS A 206 36.97 18.85 -16.27
N ILE A 207 37.32 19.73 -15.32
CA ILE A 207 37.96 21.01 -15.62
C ILE A 207 39.27 20.71 -16.35
N GLY A 208 39.34 21.07 -17.63
CA GLY A 208 40.57 20.95 -18.42
C GLY A 208 41.67 21.82 -17.82
N SER A 209 42.87 21.28 -17.66
CA SER A 209 43.99 22.03 -17.11
C SER A 209 44.35 23.19 -18.04
N LEU A 210 44.28 24.41 -17.51
CA LEU A 210 44.83 25.59 -18.17
C LEU A 210 46.34 25.38 -18.32
N ARG A 211 46.80 25.06 -19.52
CA ARG A 211 48.23 25.10 -19.86
C ARG A 211 48.71 26.54 -19.67
N PRO A 212 49.71 26.80 -18.80
CA PRO A 212 50.40 28.08 -18.81
C PRO A 212 51.02 28.27 -20.19
N SER A 213 50.71 29.40 -20.85
CA SER A 213 51.45 29.82 -22.04
C SER A 213 52.88 30.12 -21.61
N SER A 214 53.83 29.28 -22.03
CA SER A 214 55.24 29.47 -21.75
C SER A 214 55.70 30.81 -22.32
N ALA A 215 55.99 31.78 -21.45
CA ALA A 215 56.42 33.10 -21.85
C ALA A 215 57.77 33.01 -22.58
N THR A 216 57.78 33.32 -23.87
CA THR A 216 58.99 33.38 -24.69
C THR A 216 59.82 34.59 -24.27
N THR A 217 60.81 34.37 -23.42
CA THR A 217 61.86 35.34 -23.10
C THR A 217 62.67 35.64 -24.37
N LEU A 218 62.42 36.80 -25.01
CA LEU A 218 63.27 37.29 -26.09
C LEU A 218 64.68 37.55 -25.54
N HIS A 219 65.66 36.76 -26.00
CA HIS A 219 67.06 37.10 -25.80
C HIS A 219 67.42 38.30 -26.69
N SER A 220 67.57 39.47 -26.07
CA SER A 220 68.05 40.68 -26.75
C SER A 220 69.56 40.55 -27.04
N SER A 221 69.90 40.21 -28.29
CA SER A 221 71.29 40.12 -28.76
C SER A 221 71.80 41.50 -29.21
N TRP A 222 72.35 42.29 -28.28
CA TRP A 222 73.01 43.56 -28.62
C TRP A 222 74.50 43.36 -28.91
N LEU A 223 74.90 43.62 -30.16
CA LEU A 223 76.28 43.66 -30.59
C LEU A 223 76.89 45.04 -30.29
N CYS A 224 77.75 45.14 -29.28
CA CYS A 224 78.64 46.29 -29.12
C CYS A 224 80.04 45.96 -29.68
N ALA A 225 80.43 46.66 -30.74
CA ALA A 225 81.74 46.51 -31.36
C ALA A 225 82.84 47.24 -30.56
N LEU A 226 84.08 46.73 -30.65
CA LEU A 226 85.25 47.31 -29.99
C LEU A 226 86.09 48.18 -30.94
N ALA A 227 86.29 49.44 -30.55
CA ALA A 227 87.43 50.29 -30.91
C ALA A 227 87.68 51.17 -29.66
N LEU A 228 88.84 51.16 -29.00
CA LEU A 228 90.13 51.73 -29.43
C LEU A 228 89.97 53.24 -29.78
N PHE A 229 90.65 54.21 -29.15
CA PHE A 229 92.05 54.22 -28.68
C PHE A 229 92.36 55.36 -27.66
N PHE A 230 93.50 55.25 -26.95
CA PHE A 230 94.35 56.33 -26.37
C PHE A 230 93.77 57.29 -25.27
N SER A 231 94.56 57.81 -24.29
CA SER A 231 95.94 57.49 -23.83
C SER A 231 96.26 58.00 -22.41
N SER A 232 97.32 57.41 -21.81
CA SER A 232 98.40 58.04 -21.01
C SER A 232 98.15 58.79 -19.67
N THR A 233 98.91 58.35 -18.64
CA THR A 233 99.44 59.09 -17.44
C THR A 233 98.43 59.68 -16.43
N VAL A 234 98.68 59.73 -15.11
CA VAL A 234 99.77 59.29 -14.19
C VAL A 234 99.10 58.65 -12.95
N MET A 235 99.72 58.04 -11.93
CA MET A 235 101.09 57.96 -11.36
C MET A 235 101.27 56.53 -10.76
N ARG A 236 102.29 56.08 -10.00
CA ARG A 236 103.49 56.62 -9.33
C ARG A 236 104.55 55.52 -9.25
#